data_AF-A0A1S9TR02-F1
#
_entry.id   AF-A0A1S9TR02-F1
#
_cell.length_a   1.000
_cell.length_b   1.000
_cell.length_c   1.000
_cell.angle_alpha   90.00
_cell.angle_beta   90.00
_cell.angle_gamma   90.00
#
_symmetry.space_group_name_H-M   'P 1'
#
loop_
_entity.id
_entity.type
_entity.pdbx_description
1 polymer ?
#
loop_
_entity_poly.entity_id
_entity_poly.type
_entity_poly.pdbx_seq_one_letter_code
_entity_poly.pdbx_strand_id
1 'polypeptide(L)' 'MIKIAKIVMIIGVVISIIVGLMGPYSIKEKVIYIFSMVFWGAMGIGAITLMDYISRRINK' A
#
# COMPACT_ATOMS: atom_id res chain seq x y z
N MET A 1 8.00 8.28 -13.52
CA MET A 1 6.73 8.49 -12.77
C MET A 1 6.37 7.30 -11.87
N ILE A 2 6.33 6.06 -12.38
CA ILE A 2 5.95 4.86 -11.61
C ILE A 2 6.82 4.59 -10.36
N LYS A 3 8.13 4.91 -10.41
CA LYS A 3 9.04 4.80 -9.25
C LYS A 3 8.61 5.69 -8.07
N ILE A 4 8.14 6.90 -8.37
CA ILE A 4 7.63 7.87 -7.38
C ILE A 4 6.30 7.36 -6.82
N ALA A 5 5.40 6.85 -7.67
CA ALA A 5 4.14 6.26 -7.23
C ALA A 5 4.34 5.11 -6.23
N LYS A 6 5.33 4.23 -6.47
CA LYS A 6 5.71 3.17 -5.51
C LYS A 6 6.16 3.73 -4.16
N ILE A 7 7.03 4.73 -4.16
CA ILE A 7 7.55 5.36 -2.93
C ILE A 7 6.41 6.02 -2.14
N VAL A 8 5.56 6.80 -2.81
CA VAL A 8 4.39 7.44 -2.21
C VAL A 8 3.45 6.39 -1.60
N MET A 9 3.26 5.26 -2.29
CA MET A 9 2.38 4.20 -1.81
C MET A 9 2.93 3.52 -0.55
N ILE A 10 4.24 3.27 -0.50
CA ILE A 10 4.92 2.73 0.69
C ILE A 10 4.78 3.70 1.87
N ILE A 11 5.05 4.99 1.66
CA ILE A 11 4.94 6.02 2.71
C ILE A 11 3.50 6.09 3.23
N GLY A 12 2.50 6.08 2.33
CA GLY A 12 1.09 6.10 2.71
C GLY A 12 0.70 4.91 3.59
N VAL A 13 1.18 3.71 3.26
CA VAL A 13 0.93 2.49 4.06
C VAL A 13 1.60 2.56 5.43
N VAL A 14 2.83 3.07 5.50
CA VAL A 14 3.53 3.24 6.80
C VAL A 14 2.77 4.22 7.69
N ILE A 15 2.34 5.36 7.14
CA ILE A 15 1.56 6.35 7.89
C ILE A 15 0.23 5.76 8.36
N SER A 16 -0.50 5.05 7.49
CA SER A 16 -1.80 4.48 7.86
C SER A 16 -1.68 3.42 8.96
N ILE A 17 -0.60 2.62 8.99
CA ILE A 17 -0.31 1.68 10.07
C ILE A 17 -0.04 2.42 11.39
N ILE A 18 0.76 3.49 11.38
CA ILE A 18 1.04 4.31 12.57
C ILE A 18 -0.27 4.91 13.12
N VAL A 19 -1.12 5.44 12.23
CA VAL A 19 -2.43 5.99 12.61
C VAL A 19 -3.33 4.90 13.22
N GLY A 20 -3.34 3.68 12.66
CA GLY A 20 -4.09 2.55 13.21
C GLY A 20 -3.61 2.13 14.60
N LEU A 21 -2.30 2.22 14.85
CA LEU A 21 -1.71 1.93 16.16
C LEU A 21 -2.04 3.02 17.19
N MET A 22 -2.08 4.29 16.79
CA MET A 22 -2.40 5.41 17.68
C MET A 22 -3.91 5.62 17.89
N GLY A 23 -4.75 5.10 16.99
CA GLY A 23 -6.20 5.22 17.09
C GLY A 23 -6.79 4.54 18.32
N PRO A 24 -7.95 5.01 18.83
CA PRO A 24 -8.64 4.47 20.00
C PRO A 24 -9.42 3.17 19.67
N TYR A 25 -8.81 2.28 18.89
CA TYR A 25 -9.38 0.99 18.51
C TYR A 25 -9.11 -0.07 19.58
N SER A 26 -9.98 -1.07 19.69
CA SER A 26 -9.72 -2.26 20.50
C SER A 26 -8.59 -3.08 19.91
N ILE A 27 -7.89 -3.89 20.71
CA ILE A 27 -6.75 -4.72 20.22
C ILE A 27 -7.13 -5.59 19.02
N LYS A 28 -8.34 -6.19 19.04
CA LYS A 28 -8.84 -7.01 17.93
C LYS A 28 -9.01 -6.20 16.64
N GLU A 29 -9.57 -4.99 16.75
CA GLU A 29 -9.80 -4.09 15.62
C GLU A 29 -8.48 -3.53 15.09
N LYS A 30 -7.51 -3.23 15.96
CA LYS A 30 -6.16 -2.82 15.55
C LYS A 30 -5.48 -3.88 14.69
N VAL A 31 -5.55 -5.15 15.11
CA VAL A 31 -4.95 -6.26 14.35
C VAL A 31 -5.61 -6.35 12.96
N ILE A 32 -6.94 -6.36 12.89
CA ILE A 32 -7.67 -6.44 11.61
C ILE A 32 -7.32 -5.25 10.71
N TYR A 33 -7.28 -4.04 11.28
CA TYR A 33 -6.93 -2.82 10.55
C TYR A 33 -5.51 -2.89 9.98
N ILE A 34 -4.52 -3.27 10.78
CA ILE A 34 -3.12 -3.35 10.34
C ILE A 34 -2.97 -4.41 9.25
N PHE A 35 -3.55 -5.60 9.44
CA PHE A 35 -3.54 -6.65 8.40
C PHE A 35 -4.20 -6.18 7.11
N SER A 36 -5.32 -5.46 7.21
CA SER A 36 -5.98 -4.89 6.05
C SER A 36 -5.10 -3.86 5.34
N MET A 37 -4.45 -2.96 6.09
CA MET A 37 -3.56 -1.95 5.52
C MET A 37 -2.32 -2.55 4.86
N VAL A 38 -1.73 -3.60 5.44
CA VAL A 38 -0.63 -4.34 4.82
C VAL A 38 -1.09 -5.04 3.54
N PHE A 39 -2.26 -5.68 3.57
CA PHE A 39 -2.83 -6.35 2.41
C PHE A 39 -3.09 -5.38 1.26
N TRP A 40 -3.80 -4.29 1.52
CA TRP A 40 -4.08 -3.25 0.52
C TRP A 40 -2.80 -2.56 0.03
N GLY A 41 -1.82 -2.36 0.91
CA GLY A 41 -0.50 -1.86 0.53
C GLY A 41 0.23 -2.77 -0.45
N ALA A 42 0.26 -4.07 -0.17
CA ALA A 42 0.86 -5.07 -1.06
C ALA A 42 0.14 -5.13 -2.41
N MET A 43 -1.20 -5.13 -2.40
CA MET A 43 -2.03 -5.07 -3.61
C MET A 43 -1.73 -3.82 -4.45
N GLY A 44 -1.61 -2.64 -3.81
CA GLY A 44 -1.27 -1.39 -4.49
C GLY A 44 0.11 -1.43 -5.16
N ILE A 45 1.12 -1.95 -4.47
CA ILE A 45 2.47 -2.12 -5.04
C ILE A 45 2.46 -3.12 -6.21
N GLY A 46 1.70 -4.22 -6.08
CA GLY A 46 1.50 -5.21 -7.12
C GLY A 46 0.87 -4.60 -8.38
N ALA A 47 -0.21 -3.84 -8.21
CA ALA A 47 -0.90 -3.15 -9.30
C ALA A 47 0.01 -2.15 -10.03
N ILE A 48 0.78 -1.33 -9.29
CA ILE A 48 1.74 -0.40 -9.88
C ILE A 48 2.82 -1.15 -10.70
N THR A 49 3.27 -2.30 -10.20
CA THR A 49 4.26 -3.14 -10.90
C THR A 49 3.69 -3.75 -12.17
N LEU A 50 2.45 -4.24 -12.11
CA LEU A 50 1.76 -4.79 -13.26
C LEU A 50 1.54 -3.72 -14.34
N MET A 51 1.12 -2.51 -13.94
CA MET A 51 0.97 -1.38 -14.87
C MET A 51 2.30 -0.99 -15.53
N ASP A 52 3.41 -1.01 -14.80
CA ASP A 52 4.75 -0.79 -15.37
C ASP A 52 5.08 -1.84 -16.43
N TYR A 53 4.82 -3.11 -16.12
CA TYR A 53 5.05 -4.21 -17.05
C TYR A 53 4.22 -4.07 -18.33
N ILE A 54 2.92 -3.80 -18.19
CA ILE A 54 2.00 -3.60 -19.32
C ILE A 54 2.42 -2.39 -20.16
N SER A 55 2.71 -1.25 -19.52
CA SER A 55 3.13 -0.02 -20.21
C SER A 55 4.40 -0.24 -21.04
N ARG A 56 5.38 -0.97 -20.51
CA ARG A 56 6.60 -1.35 -21.24
C ARG A 56 6.36 -2.32 -22.40
N ARG A 57 5.27 -3.10 -22.35
CA ARG A 57 4.88 -4.03 -23.42
C ARG A 57 4.10 -3.35 -24.53
N ILE A 58 3.30 -2.33 -24.20
CA ILE A 58 2.47 -1.59 -25.16
C ILE A 58 3.26 -0.49 -25.87
N ASN A 59 4.18 0.20 -25.18
CA ASN A 59 5.04 1.23 -25.78
C ASN A 59 6.30 0.66 -26.48
N LYS A 60 6.25 -0.61 -26.88
CA LYS A 60 7.25 -1.27 -27.73
C LYS A 60 6.66 -1.49 -29.11
#